data_AF-A0A9Q3DQU7-F1
#
_entry.id   AF-A0A9Q3DQU7-F1
#
_cell.length_a   1.000
_cell.length_b   1.000
_cell.length_c   1.000
_cell.angle_alpha   90.00
_cell.angle_beta   90.00
_cell.angle_gamma   90.00
#
_symmetry.space_group_name_H-M   'P 1'
#
loop_
_entity.id
_entity.type
_entity.pdbx_description
1 polymer ?
#
loop_
_entity_poly.entity_id
_entity_poly.type
_entity_poly.pdbx_seq_one_letter_code
_entity_poly.pdbx_strand_id
1 'polypeptide(L)'
;MLEKNTENKELNIPTLDGSNYSQWHIHMKIHLQSKDLWDLCEKSLAEDANTTAASKWKKASYEAINIIISRISDRVFLEVVNPTTTEKADLLWSKIKNQYALVRPVDRGHVWMDWQRCVYYGNLQSYIDSCQKLLMELESFSIKVPNELLS
;
A
#
# COMPACT_ATOMS: atom_id res chain seq x y z
N MET A 1 12.68 -32.63 23.88
CA MET A 1 11.67 -31.77 23.22
C MET A 1 12.06 -30.34 23.53
N LEU A 2 12.49 -29.58 22.52
CA LEU A 2 12.74 -28.15 22.66
C LEU A 2 11.73 -27.46 21.74
N GLU A 3 10.69 -26.89 22.35
CA GLU A 3 9.78 -25.98 21.67
C GLU A 3 10.60 -24.75 21.23
N LYS A 4 10.82 -24.63 19.92
CA LYS A 4 11.29 -23.38 19.35
C LYS A 4 10.12 -22.41 19.42
N ASN A 5 10.15 -21.56 20.43
CA ASN A 5 9.30 -20.39 20.54
C ASN A 5 9.65 -19.51 19.33
N THR A 6 8.89 -19.70 18.25
CA THR A 6 9.05 -18.94 17.03
C THR A 6 8.29 -17.66 17.30
N GLU A 7 8.97 -16.67 17.88
CA GLU A 7 8.46 -15.31 17.92
C GLU A 7 8.15 -14.93 16.48
N ASN A 8 6.87 -15.00 16.13
CA ASN A 8 6.34 -14.41 14.90
C ASN A 8 6.62 -12.92 15.04
N LYS A 9 7.75 -12.49 14.49
CA LYS A 9 8.10 -11.08 14.35
C LYS A 9 7.08 -10.53 13.36
N GLU A 10 5.92 -10.15 13.87
CA GLU A 10 4.87 -9.55 13.06
C GLU A 10 5.51 -8.41 12.27
N LEU A 11 5.39 -8.48 10.94
CA LEU A 11 5.83 -7.38 10.09
C LEU A 11 5.20 -6.12 10.65
N ASN A 12 6.03 -5.15 11.06
CA ASN A 12 5.51 -3.88 11.55
C ASN A 12 4.94 -3.14 10.34
N ILE A 13 3.65 -3.35 10.07
CA ILE A 13 2.94 -2.70 8.98
C ILE A 13 2.59 -1.30 9.48
N PRO A 14 3.08 -0.23 8.83
CA PRO A 14 2.76 1.13 9.21
C PRO A 14 1.26 1.38 9.03
N THR A 15 0.72 2.39 9.71
CA THR A 15 -0.65 2.86 9.47
C THR A 15 -0.65 3.80 8.26
N LEU A 16 -1.55 3.60 7.29
CA LEU A 16 -1.71 4.51 6.15
C LEU A 16 -2.30 5.85 6.63
N ASP A 17 -1.56 6.94 6.41
CA ASP A 17 -1.97 8.31 6.77
C ASP A 17 -2.18 9.22 5.55
N GLY A 18 -1.98 8.67 4.35
CA GLY A 18 -2.08 9.38 3.07
C GLY A 18 -0.75 9.93 2.54
N SER A 19 0.31 9.97 3.35
CA SER A 19 1.65 10.41 2.93
C SER A 19 2.64 9.26 2.70
N ASN A 20 2.34 8.07 3.23
CA ASN A 20 3.24 6.93 3.27
C ASN A 20 2.79 5.75 2.38
N TYR A 21 1.98 6.01 1.35
CA TYR A 21 1.34 4.96 0.54
C TYR A 21 2.35 3.94 0.00
N SER A 22 3.48 4.38 -0.57
CA SER A 22 4.47 3.47 -1.16
C SER A 22 5.01 2.44 -0.15
N GLN A 23 5.38 2.91 1.05
CA GLN A 23 5.87 2.04 2.12
C GLN A 23 4.76 1.14 2.66
N TRP A 24 3.59 1.72 2.93
CA TRP A 24 2.42 0.98 3.41
C TRP A 24 2.01 -0.13 2.43
N HIS A 25 1.96 0.19 1.14
CA HIS A 25 1.58 -0.74 0.07
C HIS A 25 2.49 -1.96 0.04
N ILE A 26 3.82 -1.76 0.11
CA ILE A 26 4.79 -2.86 0.11
C ILE A 26 4.59 -3.76 1.33
N HIS A 27 4.51 -3.18 2.52
CA HIS A 27 4.30 -3.94 3.77
C HIS A 27 2.98 -4.70 3.76
N MET A 28 1.89 -4.05 3.35
CA MET A 28 0.56 -4.66 3.30
C MET A 28 0.49 -5.77 2.26
N LYS A 29 1.08 -5.57 1.08
CA LYS A 29 1.17 -6.59 0.03
C LYS A 29 1.89 -7.85 0.54
N ILE A 30 3.08 -7.68 1.12
CA ILE A 30 3.86 -8.81 1.68
C ILE A 30 3.05 -9.54 2.75
N HIS A 31 2.38 -8.80 3.65
CA HIS A 31 1.57 -9.39 4.70
C HIS A 31 0.38 -10.20 4.15
N LEU A 32 -0.36 -9.66 3.19
CA LEU A 32 -1.48 -10.36 2.56
C LEU A 32 -1.01 -11.57 1.74
N GLN A 33 0.15 -11.50 1.08
CA GLN A 33 0.76 -12.63 0.39
C GLN A 33 1.15 -13.76 1.36
N SER A 34 1.67 -13.43 2.54
CA SER A 34 2.00 -14.44 3.56
C SER A 34 0.79 -15.19 4.11
N LYS A 35 -0.42 -14.68 3.85
CA LYS A 35 -1.71 -15.23 4.28
C LYS A 35 -2.55 -15.79 3.12
N ASP A 36 -2.01 -15.82 1.90
CA ASP A 36 -2.74 -16.20 0.68
C ASP A 36 -4.00 -15.34 0.42
N LEU A 37 -3.99 -14.06 0.84
CA LEU A 37 -5.12 -13.13 0.70
C LEU A 37 -4.93 -12.10 -0.41
N TRP A 38 -3.71 -11.95 -0.96
CA TRP A 38 -3.40 -10.88 -1.93
C TRP A 38 -4.26 -10.94 -3.20
N ASP A 39 -4.57 -12.15 -3.68
CA ASP A 39 -5.38 -12.34 -4.88
C ASP A 39 -6.78 -11.70 -4.77
N LEU A 40 -7.32 -11.56 -3.55
CA LEU A 40 -8.60 -10.92 -3.29
C LEU A 40 -8.59 -9.41 -3.56
N CYS A 41 -7.40 -8.79 -3.56
CA CYS A 41 -7.21 -7.36 -3.80
C CYS A 41 -7.01 -7.02 -5.28
N GLU A 42 -6.53 -7.98 -6.10
CA GLU A 42 -6.27 -7.78 -7.53
C GLU A 42 -7.33 -8.42 -8.43
N LYS A 43 -8.04 -9.43 -7.95
CA LYS A 43 -9.00 -10.20 -8.74
C LYS A 43 -10.39 -10.08 -8.11
N SER A 44 -11.40 -9.98 -8.97
CA SER A 44 -12.79 -10.17 -8.56
C SER A 44 -13.15 -11.66 -8.55
N LEU A 45 -14.17 -12.02 -7.77
CA LEU A 45 -14.72 -13.37 -7.80
C LEU A 45 -15.17 -13.74 -9.22
N ALA A 46 -14.80 -14.94 -9.69
CA ALA A 46 -15.23 -15.45 -10.98
C ALA A 46 -16.75 -15.61 -11.04
N GLU A 47 -17.37 -15.24 -12.17
CA GLU A 47 -18.83 -15.26 -12.35
C GLU A 47 -19.42 -16.68 -12.31
N ASP A 48 -18.61 -17.69 -12.65
CA ASP A 48 -18.96 -19.11 -12.68
C ASP A 48 -18.59 -19.86 -11.38
N ALA A 49 -18.18 -19.15 -10.33
CA ALA A 49 -17.81 -19.76 -9.08
C ALA A 49 -19.00 -20.49 -8.43
N ASN A 50 -18.80 -21.75 -8.07
CA ASN A 50 -19.80 -22.51 -7.32
C ASN A 50 -20.04 -21.90 -5.92
N THR A 51 -21.19 -22.21 -5.32
CA THR A 51 -21.64 -21.63 -4.04
C THR A 51 -20.61 -21.80 -2.90
N THR A 52 -19.91 -22.93 -2.87
CA THR A 52 -18.89 -23.22 -1.84
C THR A 52 -17.65 -22.33 -2.02
N ALA A 53 -17.17 -22.18 -3.25
CA ALA A 53 -16.06 -21.31 -3.60
C ALA A 53 -16.39 -19.84 -3.35
N ALA A 54 -17.60 -19.41 -3.73
CA ALA A 54 -18.09 -18.05 -3.48
C ALA A 54 -18.15 -17.71 -1.97
N SER A 55 -18.63 -18.64 -1.14
CA SER A 55 -18.68 -18.47 0.31
C SER A 55 -17.27 -18.38 0.94
N LYS A 56 -16.35 -19.25 0.51
CA LYS A 56 -14.95 -19.20 0.96
C LYS A 56 -14.27 -17.88 0.55
N TRP A 57 -14.49 -17.44 -0.68
CA TRP A 57 -13.98 -16.18 -1.20
C TRP A 57 -14.52 -14.99 -0.41
N LYS A 58 -15.83 -14.97 -0.13
CA LYS A 58 -16.47 -13.91 0.67
C LYS A 58 -15.89 -13.84 2.08
N LYS A 59 -15.69 -14.98 2.75
CA LYS A 59 -15.06 -15.02 4.08
C LYS A 59 -13.63 -14.48 4.04
N ALA A 60 -12.83 -14.92 3.07
CA ALA A 60 -11.45 -14.46 2.91
C ALA A 60 -11.39 -12.96 2.55
N SER A 61 -12.34 -12.46 1.75
CA SER A 61 -12.50 -11.03 1.45
C SER A 61 -12.70 -10.21 2.73
N TYR A 62 -13.58 -10.64 3.64
CA TYR A 62 -13.75 -9.97 4.93
C TYR A 62 -12.50 -10.00 5.80
N GLU A 63 -11.73 -11.08 5.77
CA GLU A 63 -10.46 -11.17 6.49
C GLU A 63 -9.44 -10.16 5.94
N ALA A 64 -9.29 -10.09 4.62
CA ALA A 64 -8.41 -9.11 3.96
C ALA A 64 -8.83 -7.67 4.28
N ILE A 65 -10.13 -7.37 4.18
CA ILE A 65 -10.70 -6.06 4.52
C ILE A 65 -10.38 -5.68 5.97
N ASN A 66 -10.60 -6.60 6.92
CA ASN A 66 -10.33 -6.35 8.34
C ASN A 66 -8.85 -6.04 8.60
N ILE A 67 -7.94 -6.78 7.96
CA ILE A 67 -6.50 -6.52 8.04
C ILE A 67 -6.17 -5.13 7.49
N ILE A 68 -6.68 -4.79 6.30
CA ILE A 68 -6.43 -3.49 5.67
C ILE A 68 -6.94 -2.35 6.57
N ILE A 69 -8.19 -2.42 7.02
CA ILE A 69 -8.83 -1.40 7.87
C ILE A 69 -8.09 -1.24 9.20
N SER A 70 -7.54 -2.31 9.77
CA SER A 70 -6.75 -2.23 11.01
C SER A 70 -5.44 -1.43 10.87
N ARG A 71 -5.01 -1.15 9.63
CA ARG A 71 -3.76 -0.47 9.29
C ARG A 71 -3.97 0.78 8.44
N ILE A 72 -5.13 1.41 8.53
CA ILE A 72 -5.38 2.75 7.99
C ILE A 72 -5.77 3.72 9.12
N SER A 73 -5.48 5.00 8.94
CA SER A 73 -5.90 6.03 9.90
C SER A 73 -7.40 6.33 9.78
N ASP A 74 -7.99 6.93 10.82
CA ASP A 74 -9.41 7.33 10.83
C ASP A 74 -9.77 8.23 9.64
N ARG A 75 -8.86 9.15 9.27
CA ARG A 75 -9.02 10.00 8.10
C ARG A 75 -9.16 9.17 6.83
N VAL A 76 -8.21 8.25 6.61
CA VAL A 76 -8.22 7.38 5.43
C VAL A 76 -9.47 6.49 5.44
N PHE A 77 -9.86 5.97 6.60
CA PHE A 77 -11.10 5.19 6.76
C PHE A 77 -12.32 5.93 6.24
N LEU A 78 -12.53 7.18 6.68
CA LEU A 78 -13.66 8.01 6.25
C LEU A 78 -13.64 8.31 4.74
N GLU A 79 -12.46 8.40 4.13
CA GLU A 79 -12.29 8.66 2.71
C GLU A 79 -12.60 7.41 1.86
N VAL A 80 -12.15 6.22 2.28
CA VAL A 80 -12.18 5.00 1.47
C VAL A 80 -13.30 4.03 1.82
N VAL A 81 -13.72 3.94 3.08
CA VAL A 81 -14.68 2.91 3.53
C VAL A 81 -16.12 3.38 3.32
N ASN A 82 -16.88 2.57 2.58
CA ASN A 82 -18.31 2.72 2.32
C ASN A 82 -18.98 1.34 2.16
N PRO A 83 -20.32 1.26 2.05
CA PRO A 83 -21.03 -0.03 2.01
C PRO A 83 -20.58 -1.00 0.91
N THR A 84 -20.07 -0.50 -0.24
CA THR A 84 -19.61 -1.36 -1.33
C THR A 84 -18.20 -1.90 -1.07
N THR A 85 -17.30 -1.08 -0.53
CA THR A 85 -15.93 -1.49 -0.18
C THR A 85 -15.86 -2.42 1.02
N THR A 86 -16.87 -2.42 1.91
CA THR A 86 -16.93 -3.34 3.05
C THR A 86 -17.28 -4.77 2.66
N GLU A 87 -17.74 -5.01 1.44
CA GLU A 87 -18.12 -6.34 0.95
C GLU A 87 -17.02 -6.99 0.09
N LYS A 88 -16.19 -6.17 -0.56
CA LYS A 88 -15.30 -6.58 -1.64
C LYS A 88 -13.91 -5.98 -1.47
N ALA A 89 -12.93 -6.85 -1.19
CA ALA A 89 -11.55 -6.45 -0.94
C ALA A 89 -10.89 -5.77 -2.16
N ASP A 90 -11.21 -6.21 -3.38
CA ASP A 90 -10.75 -5.63 -4.64
C ASP A 90 -11.23 -4.19 -4.82
N LEU A 91 -12.48 -3.91 -4.44
CA LEU A 91 -13.03 -2.55 -4.48
C LEU A 91 -12.39 -1.62 -3.45
N LEU A 92 -12.21 -2.10 -2.21
CA LEU A 92 -11.51 -1.34 -1.16
C LEU A 92 -10.08 -1.01 -1.59
N TRP A 93 -9.35 -2.04 -2.06
CA TRP A 93 -7.96 -1.90 -2.49
C TRP A 93 -7.83 -0.93 -3.67
N SER A 94 -8.68 -1.06 -4.68
CA SER A 94 -8.70 -0.19 -5.86
C SER A 94 -8.98 1.26 -5.47
N LYS A 95 -9.87 1.50 -4.52
CA LYS A 95 -10.17 2.87 -4.04
C LYS A 95 -8.98 3.49 -3.30
N ILE A 96 -8.34 2.74 -2.40
CA ILE A 96 -7.11 3.19 -1.73
C ILE A 96 -6.02 3.50 -2.75
N LYS A 97 -5.79 2.59 -3.71
CA LYS A 97 -4.80 2.78 -4.77
C LYS A 97 -5.10 4.01 -5.62
N ASN A 98 -6.33 4.19 -6.06
CA ASN A 98 -6.71 5.36 -6.87
C ASN A 98 -6.53 6.68 -6.10
N GLN A 99 -6.73 6.67 -4.79
CA GLN A 99 -6.66 7.88 -3.99
C GLN A 99 -5.23 8.25 -3.57
N TYR A 100 -4.38 7.27 -3.26
CA TYR A 100 -3.06 7.52 -2.67
C TYR A 100 -1.89 7.01 -3.51
N ALA A 101 -2.10 6.13 -4.49
CA ALA A 101 -1.07 5.76 -5.46
C ALA A 101 -0.97 6.75 -6.62
N LEU A 102 -2.06 7.45 -6.95
CA LEU A 102 -2.07 8.47 -7.98
C LEU A 102 -1.42 9.74 -7.43
N VAL A 103 -0.15 9.90 -7.72
CA VAL A 103 0.59 11.10 -7.40
C VAL A 103 0.07 12.20 -8.30
N ARG A 104 -0.59 13.21 -7.73
CA ARG A 104 -1.09 14.33 -8.52
C ARG A 104 0.12 15.05 -9.14
N PRO A 105 0.01 15.65 -10.33
CA PRO A 105 1.09 16.45 -10.91
C PRO A 105 1.68 17.50 -9.94
N VAL A 106 0.83 18.05 -9.07
CA VAL A 106 1.22 18.94 -7.97
C VAL A 106 2.13 18.25 -6.96
N ASP A 107 1.80 17.02 -6.56
CA ASP A 107 2.59 16.23 -5.61
C ASP A 107 3.99 15.90 -6.19
N ARG A 108 4.11 15.72 -7.52
CA ARG A 108 5.42 15.57 -8.21
C ARG A 108 6.29 16.83 -8.08
N GLY A 109 5.68 18.01 -8.24
CA GLY A 109 6.36 19.28 -8.03
C GLY A 109 6.84 19.44 -6.60
N HIS A 110 6.03 19.02 -5.62
CA HIS A 110 6.40 19.06 -4.21
C HIS A 110 7.56 18.12 -3.88
N VAL A 111 7.53 16.86 -4.31
CA VAL A 111 8.64 15.92 -4.08
C VAL A 111 9.94 16.42 -4.72
N TRP A 112 9.88 17.01 -5.92
CA TRP A 112 11.06 17.64 -6.53
C TRP A 112 11.56 18.85 -5.75
N MET A 113 10.67 19.72 -5.28
CA MET A 113 11.04 20.87 -4.45
C MET A 113 11.62 20.44 -3.10
N ASP A 114 11.08 19.40 -2.49
CA ASP A 114 11.56 18.86 -1.22
C ASP A 114 12.93 18.17 -1.39
N TRP A 115 13.15 17.51 -2.54
CA TRP A 115 14.48 17.01 -2.94
C TRP A 115 15.50 18.14 -3.05
N GLN A 116 15.18 19.24 -3.74
CA GLN A 116 16.07 20.40 -3.84
C GLN A 116 16.36 21.06 -2.48
N ARG A 117 15.44 20.92 -1.52
CA ARG A 117 15.57 21.45 -0.15
C ARG A 117 16.17 20.45 0.83
N CYS A 118 16.50 19.23 0.40
CA CYS A 118 17.08 18.22 1.26
C CYS A 118 18.53 18.59 1.58
N VAL A 119 18.78 19.08 2.79
CA VAL A 119 20.10 19.55 3.26
C VAL A 119 20.54 18.75 4.48
N TYR A 120 21.85 18.51 4.58
CA TYR A 120 22.46 17.84 5.73
C TYR A 120 22.52 18.78 6.96
N TYR A 121 21.93 18.34 8.07
CA TYR A 121 21.89 19.11 9.33
C TYR A 121 22.68 18.46 10.47
N GLY A 122 23.76 17.73 10.16
CA GLY A 122 24.64 17.14 11.19
C GLY A 122 24.26 15.71 11.63
N ASN A 123 23.16 15.15 11.12
CA ASN A 123 22.81 13.74 11.31
C ASN A 123 22.75 13.04 9.95
N LEU A 124 23.72 12.15 9.70
CA LEU A 124 23.86 11.46 8.43
C LEU A 124 22.75 10.44 8.19
N GLN A 125 22.32 9.73 9.23
CA GLN A 125 21.26 8.73 9.10
C GLN A 125 19.94 9.39 8.69
N SER A 126 19.54 10.46 9.39
CA SER A 126 18.31 11.19 9.06
C SER A 126 18.34 11.82 7.66
N TYR A 127 19.51 12.27 7.21
CA TYR A 127 19.69 12.77 5.84
C TYR A 127 19.52 11.64 4.81
N ILE A 128 20.18 10.51 5.02
CA ILE A 128 20.07 9.33 4.14
C ILE A 128 18.63 8.82 4.10
N ASP A 129 17.96 8.70 5.24
CA ASP A 129 16.57 8.24 5.32
C ASP A 129 15.64 9.18 4.53
N SER A 130 15.87 10.49 4.62
CA SER A 130 15.12 11.50 3.87
C SER A 130 15.36 11.38 2.35
N CYS A 131 16.62 11.22 1.93
CA CYS A 131 16.97 11.00 0.53
C CYS A 131 16.34 9.70 0.00
N GLN A 132 16.41 8.61 0.76
CA GLN A 132 15.83 7.32 0.38
C GLN A 132 14.31 7.41 0.24
N LYS A 133 13.63 8.09 1.17
CA LYS A 133 12.19 8.33 1.09
C LYS A 133 11.82 9.06 -0.20
N LEU A 134 12.48 10.18 -0.48
CA LEU A 134 12.22 10.99 -1.67
C LEU A 134 12.53 10.23 -2.97
N LEU A 135 13.58 9.41 -2.99
CA LEU A 135 13.91 8.56 -4.13
C LEU A 135 12.85 7.48 -4.39
N MET A 136 12.36 6.81 -3.34
CA MET A 136 11.27 5.84 -3.47
C MET A 136 9.98 6.49 -3.97
N GLU A 137 9.69 7.72 -3.53
CA GLU A 137 8.56 8.51 -4.04
C GLU A 137 8.77 8.88 -5.52
N LEU A 138 9.97 9.35 -5.91
CA LEU A 138 10.29 9.65 -7.31
C LEU A 138 10.21 8.42 -8.22
N GLU A 139 10.72 7.27 -7.78
CA GLU A 139 10.67 6.00 -8.52
C GLU A 139 9.24 5.52 -8.72
N SER A 140 8.36 5.75 -7.73
CA SER A 140 6.94 5.45 -7.84
C SER A 140 6.23 6.20 -8.98
N PHE A 141 6.80 7.30 -9.49
CA PHE A 141 6.22 8.07 -10.58
C PHE A 141 6.45 7.46 -11.97
N SER A 142 7.29 6.41 -12.09
CA SER A 142 7.63 5.79 -13.37
C SER A 142 7.78 6.83 -14.49
N ILE A 143 8.72 7.77 -14.32
CA ILE A 143 9.02 8.74 -15.38
C ILE A 143 9.60 7.94 -16.54
N LYS A 144 8.74 7.52 -17.49
CA LYS A 144 9.20 7.21 -18.83
C LYS A 144 9.69 8.54 -19.39
N VAL A 145 11.00 8.74 -19.36
CA VAL A 145 11.63 9.81 -20.13
C VAL A 145 11.10 9.61 -21.56
N PRO A 146 10.41 10.61 -22.15
CA PRO A 146 9.96 10.51 -23.53
C PRO A 146 11.15 10.10 -24.39
N ASN A 147 10.98 9.08 -25.23
CA ASN A 147 12.08 8.58 -26.08
C ASN A 147 12.69 9.70 -26.95
N GLU A 148 11.91 10.75 -27.22
CA GLU A 148 12.31 11.97 -27.91
C GLU A 148 13.44 12.76 -27.21
N LEU A 149 13.66 12.54 -25.90
CA LEU A 149 14.70 13.22 -25.10
C LEU A 149 15.95 12.35 -24.87
N LEU A 150 15.93 11.09 -25.31
CA LEU A 150 17.08 10.19 -25.24
C LEU A 150 17.72 10.14 -26.63
N SER A 151 18.80 10.90 -26.79
CA SER A 151 19.58 11.03 -28.03
C SER A 151 20.38 9.77 -28.34
#